data_AF-A0A842R7Q5-F1
#
_entry.id   AF-A0A842R7Q5-F1
#
_cell.length_a   1.000
_cell.length_b   1.000
_cell.length_c   1.000
_cell.angle_alpha   90.00
_cell.angle_beta   90.00
_cell.angle_gamma   90.00
#
_symmetry.space_group_name_H-M   'P 1'
#
loop_
_entity.id
_entity.type
_entity.pdbx_description
1 polymer ?
#
loop_
_entity_poly.entity_id
_entity_poly.type
_entity_poly.pdbx_seq_one_letter_code
_entity_poly.pdbx_strand_id
1 'polypeptide(L)'
;MFHPCVASAASTCRKMNGKYAARIALVSAVKPTCMIRMIIYTLYLGIQPRRKGSVMIMDDISRQVANLPDHAPRGNPIITMKNVVVAYGDQVALWNINLDILEGEYLGIIGPNGSGKTTLFKVILGLKAMNNGSIQILGQSLHGDAGNLLKGASWKDKIAYVPQRFTIDRNFPARVWDIVRMGRAPSHKVFSRFTREDKEQVMRCLEVVGMENFSNRPIGHLSGGQQQKVLIAKALAKEPDILLLDEPTSALDFKIAQDLIDLLGRLHEKEKLTIIEINHNLRLLRDNCERLVILNKTIEWIGDPNDPKADEKINEIFFHQ
;
A
#
# COMPACT_ATOMS: atom_id res chain seq x y z
N MET A 1 1.36 -39.81 -12.75
CA MET A 1 2.60 -39.46 -12.04
C MET A 1 2.29 -38.29 -11.11
N PHE A 2 2.33 -38.49 -9.79
CA PHE A 2 2.03 -37.44 -8.81
C PHE A 2 3.24 -36.53 -8.58
N HIS A 3 2.97 -35.23 -8.46
CA HIS A 3 3.94 -34.14 -8.29
C HIS A 3 4.73 -34.29 -6.96
N PRO A 4 6.03 -33.91 -6.89
CA PRO A 4 6.90 -34.14 -5.73
C PRO A 4 6.43 -33.53 -4.38
N CYS A 5 5.49 -32.58 -4.39
CA CYS A 5 4.92 -31.99 -3.17
C CYS A 5 4.04 -32.96 -2.36
N VAL A 6 3.41 -33.96 -3.00
CA VAL A 6 2.49 -34.89 -2.32
C VAL A 6 3.27 -35.88 -1.44
N ALA A 7 4.48 -36.27 -1.86
CA ALA A 7 5.35 -37.15 -1.09
C ALA A 7 5.94 -36.45 0.17
N SER A 8 6.22 -35.15 0.08
CA SER A 8 6.71 -34.35 1.21
C SER A 8 5.66 -34.23 2.33
N ALA A 9 4.41 -33.91 1.98
CA ALA A 9 3.30 -33.81 2.94
C ALA A 9 2.99 -35.16 3.63
N ALA A 10 3.08 -36.27 2.90
CA ALA A 10 2.89 -37.62 3.45
C ALA A 10 4.01 -38.04 4.42
N SER A 11 5.24 -37.55 4.19
CA SER A 11 6.39 -37.82 5.07
C SER A 11 6.31 -37.03 6.39
N THR A 12 5.81 -35.80 6.35
CA THR A 12 5.59 -34.96 7.54
C THR A 12 4.45 -35.50 8.41
N CYS A 13 3.41 -36.07 7.78
CA CYS A 13 2.31 -36.72 8.50
C CYS A 13 2.74 -37.98 9.26
N ARG A 14 3.78 -38.71 8.80
CA ARG A 14 4.32 -39.89 9.49
C ARG A 14 5.12 -39.56 10.77
N LYS A 15 5.55 -38.31 10.96
CA LYS A 15 6.32 -37.88 12.14
C LYS A 15 5.47 -37.26 13.26
N MET A 16 4.16 -37.08 13.04
CA MET A 16 3.27 -36.53 14.08
C MET A 16 2.61 -37.67 14.89
N ASN A 17 2.82 -37.62 16.21
CA ASN A 17 2.34 -38.58 17.21
C ASN A 17 0.87 -39.02 16.97
N GLY A 18 0.64 -40.31 17.17
CA GLY A 18 -0.51 -41.13 16.72
C GLY A 18 -1.93 -40.76 17.18
N LYS A 19 -2.19 -39.54 17.66
CA LYS A 19 -3.56 -39.05 17.95
C LYS A 19 -4.24 -38.37 16.76
N TYR A 20 -3.49 -37.97 15.73
CA TYR A 20 -4.06 -37.26 14.56
C TYR A 20 -4.20 -38.13 13.30
N ALA A 21 -3.47 -39.24 13.20
CA ALA A 21 -3.47 -40.11 12.03
C ALA A 21 -4.84 -40.75 11.74
N ALA A 22 -5.59 -41.13 12.79
CA ALA A 22 -6.91 -41.75 12.65
C ALA A 22 -8.02 -40.78 12.24
N ARG A 23 -7.82 -39.46 12.37
CA ARG A 23 -8.85 -38.45 12.06
C ARG A 23 -8.78 -37.89 10.64
N ILE A 24 -7.67 -38.12 9.94
CA ILE A 24 -7.50 -37.70 8.54
C ILE A 24 -8.04 -38.78 7.57
N ALA A 25 -8.20 -40.02 8.05
CA ALA A 25 -8.63 -41.16 7.22
C ALA A 25 -10.10 -41.12 6.76
N LEU A 26 -10.92 -40.15 7.20
CA LEU A 26 -12.37 -40.11 6.89
C LEU A 26 -12.79 -38.95 5.97
N VAL A 27 -11.86 -38.39 5.21
CA VAL A 27 -12.14 -37.32 4.23
C VAL A 27 -11.76 -37.79 2.83
N SER A 28 -12.39 -38.88 2.35
CA SER A 28 -12.17 -39.42 1.00
C SER A 28 -13.23 -39.00 -0.03
N ALA A 29 -13.92 -37.87 0.18
CA ALA A 29 -14.94 -37.39 -0.75
C ALA A 29 -14.97 -35.86 -0.93
N VAL A 30 -13.82 -35.18 -0.83
CA VAL A 30 -13.75 -33.71 -1.01
C VAL A 30 -12.70 -33.35 -2.06
N LYS A 31 -13.07 -32.46 -3.01
CA LYS A 31 -12.18 -31.95 -4.06
C LYS A 31 -10.89 -31.36 -3.42
N PRO A 32 -9.70 -31.59 -4.00
CA PRO A 32 -8.41 -31.26 -3.39
C PRO A 32 -8.22 -29.78 -3.03
N THR A 33 -8.94 -28.87 -3.68
CA THR A 33 -8.91 -27.43 -3.41
C THR A 33 -9.58 -27.02 -2.09
N CYS A 34 -10.63 -27.72 -1.65
CA CYS A 34 -11.30 -27.43 -0.36
C CYS A 34 -10.47 -27.92 0.83
N MET A 35 -9.76 -29.04 0.66
CA MET A 35 -8.98 -29.66 1.74
C MET A 35 -7.78 -28.79 2.15
N ILE A 36 -7.11 -28.18 1.18
CA ILE A 36 -5.99 -27.25 1.40
C ILE A 36 -6.48 -25.98 2.13
N ARG A 37 -7.64 -25.45 1.73
CA ARG A 37 -8.28 -24.30 2.40
C ARG A 37 -8.58 -24.59 3.87
N MET A 38 -9.11 -25.77 4.18
CA MET A 38 -9.42 -26.15 5.57
C MET A 38 -8.17 -26.23 6.45
N ILE A 39 -7.11 -26.85 5.94
CA ILE A 39 -5.85 -27.04 6.69
C ILE A 39 -5.15 -25.71 6.97
N ILE A 40 -5.12 -24.80 5.98
CA ILE A 40 -4.52 -23.46 6.15
C ILE A 40 -5.27 -22.66 7.21
N TYR A 41 -6.60 -22.66 7.20
CA TYR A 41 -7.39 -21.86 8.14
C TYR A 41 -7.40 -22.42 9.57
N THR A 42 -7.38 -23.75 9.75
CA THR A 42 -7.25 -24.36 11.09
C THR A 42 -5.88 -24.09 11.72
N LEU A 43 -4.81 -24.03 10.90
CA LEU A 43 -3.46 -23.72 11.38
C LEU A 43 -3.25 -22.22 11.67
N TYR A 44 -3.89 -21.32 10.92
CA TYR A 44 -3.67 -19.87 11.03
C TYR A 44 -4.56 -19.17 12.08
N LEU A 45 -5.80 -19.63 12.27
CA LEU A 45 -6.79 -18.91 13.09
C LEU A 45 -7.12 -19.60 14.43
N GLY A 46 -6.54 -20.78 14.71
CA GLY A 46 -6.76 -21.49 15.97
C GLY A 46 -8.21 -21.93 16.23
N ILE A 47 -9.07 -21.93 15.21
CA ILE A 47 -10.49 -22.26 15.34
C ILE A 47 -10.63 -23.79 15.48
N GLN A 48 -10.88 -24.23 16.72
CA GLN A 48 -11.23 -25.63 17.01
C GLN A 48 -12.70 -25.87 16.64
N PRO A 49 -13.02 -26.86 15.79
CA PRO A 49 -14.42 -27.19 15.51
C PRO A 49 -15.10 -27.71 16.80
N ARG A 50 -16.12 -27.00 17.28
CA ARG A 50 -16.93 -27.44 18.43
C ARG A 50 -17.88 -28.56 17.98
N ARG A 51 -17.85 -29.70 18.68
CA ARG A 51 -18.82 -30.79 18.52
C ARG A 51 -20.13 -30.45 19.23
N LYS A 52 -21.26 -30.65 18.55
CA LYS A 52 -22.58 -30.78 19.19
C LYS A 52 -23.25 -32.05 18.61
N GLY A 53 -23.16 -33.16 19.34
CA GLY A 53 -23.67 -34.47 18.89
C GLY A 53 -22.89 -35.11 17.73
N SER A 54 -23.56 -36.03 17.01
CA SER A 54 -23.00 -36.89 15.96
C SER A 54 -22.80 -36.22 14.60
N VAL A 55 -23.16 -34.94 14.46
CA VAL A 55 -23.14 -34.20 13.19
C VAL A 55 -22.19 -33.01 13.31
N MET A 56 -21.21 -32.95 12.40
CA MET A 56 -20.33 -31.80 12.26
C MET A 56 -21.14 -30.68 11.59
N ILE A 57 -21.45 -29.60 12.33
CA ILE A 57 -22.24 -28.48 11.79
C ILE A 57 -21.36 -27.69 10.82
N MET A 58 -21.37 -28.11 9.56
CA MET A 58 -20.61 -27.49 8.45
C MET A 58 -21.27 -26.19 7.97
N ASP A 59 -22.55 -25.98 8.28
CA ASP A 59 -23.33 -24.81 7.83
C ASP A 59 -22.95 -23.53 8.57
N ASP A 60 -22.61 -23.61 9.87
CA ASP A 60 -22.18 -22.44 10.66
C ASP A 60 -20.78 -21.96 10.27
N ILE A 61 -19.86 -22.89 9.97
CA ILE A 61 -18.52 -22.53 9.49
C ILE A 61 -18.60 -22.00 8.06
N SER A 62 -19.42 -22.61 7.19
CA SER A 62 -19.60 -22.12 5.82
C SER A 62 -20.25 -20.73 5.79
N ARG A 63 -21.19 -20.44 6.69
CA ARG A 63 -21.77 -19.09 6.85
C ARG A 63 -20.79 -18.08 7.44
N GLN A 64 -20.00 -18.48 8.44
CA GLN A 64 -18.96 -17.59 8.99
C GLN A 64 -17.83 -17.34 8.00
N VAL A 65 -17.48 -18.31 7.15
CA VAL A 65 -16.49 -18.16 6.08
C VAL A 65 -17.04 -17.37 4.88
N ALA A 66 -18.34 -17.50 4.57
CA ALA A 66 -19.01 -16.71 3.53
C ALA A 66 -19.26 -15.25 3.93
N ASN A 67 -19.25 -14.94 5.24
CA ASN A 67 -19.39 -13.57 5.76
C ASN A 67 -18.04 -12.89 6.06
N LEU A 68 -16.91 -13.51 5.70
CA LEU A 68 -15.62 -12.83 5.67
C LEU A 68 -15.55 -12.00 4.38
N PRO A 69 -15.09 -10.74 4.41
CA PRO A 69 -15.01 -9.91 3.22
C PRO A 69 -14.19 -10.61 2.13
N ASP A 70 -14.76 -10.71 0.94
CA ASP A 70 -14.31 -11.53 -0.20
C ASP A 70 -13.03 -10.99 -0.88
N HIS A 71 -12.24 -10.17 -0.17
CA HIS A 71 -11.14 -9.37 -0.70
C HIS A 71 -9.81 -9.70 -0.02
N ALA A 72 -9.59 -10.95 0.42
CA ALA A 72 -8.25 -11.37 0.82
C ALA A 72 -7.34 -11.26 -0.42
N PRO A 73 -6.40 -10.30 -0.46
CA PRO A 73 -5.70 -10.00 -1.70
C PRO A 73 -4.80 -11.19 -2.08
N ARG A 74 -4.85 -11.60 -3.36
CA ARG A 74 -3.93 -12.62 -3.89
C ARG A 74 -2.65 -11.91 -4.32
N GLY A 75 -1.62 -11.90 -3.47
CA GLY A 75 -0.31 -11.33 -3.78
C GLY A 75 0.62 -11.32 -2.58
N ASN A 76 1.88 -10.94 -2.81
CA ASN A 76 2.85 -10.77 -1.73
C ASN A 76 2.65 -9.39 -1.09
N PRO A 77 2.43 -9.28 0.24
CA PRO A 77 2.33 -7.99 0.89
C PRO A 77 3.68 -7.30 0.91
N ILE A 78 3.73 -6.07 0.41
CA ILE A 78 4.91 -5.19 0.43
C ILE A 78 4.91 -4.29 1.67
N ILE A 79 3.72 -3.98 2.20
CA ILE A 79 3.51 -3.34 3.50
C ILE A 79 2.46 -4.13 4.28
N THR A 80 2.75 -4.48 5.52
CA THR A 80 1.80 -5.11 6.45
C THR A 80 1.75 -4.31 7.74
N MET A 81 0.55 -3.93 8.17
CA MET A 81 0.27 -3.23 9.42
C MET A 81 -0.63 -4.10 10.29
N LYS A 82 -0.26 -4.28 11.55
CA LYS A 82 -1.04 -5.07 12.52
C LYS A 82 -1.24 -4.29 13.82
N ASN A 83 -2.50 -4.07 14.18
CA ASN A 83 -2.95 -3.40 15.40
C ASN A 83 -2.25 -2.04 15.63
N VAL A 84 -1.98 -1.29 14.56
CA VAL A 84 -1.20 -0.05 14.66
C VAL A 84 -2.03 1.05 15.33
N VAL A 85 -1.44 1.67 16.35
CA VAL A 85 -2.01 2.81 17.09
C VAL A 85 -1.02 3.96 17.07
N VAL A 86 -1.50 5.17 16.82
CA VAL A 86 -0.68 6.39 16.80
C VAL A 86 -1.43 7.53 17.48
N ALA A 87 -0.76 8.19 18.42
CA ALA A 87 -1.27 9.37 19.11
C ALA A 87 -0.27 10.54 19.09
N TYR A 88 -0.81 11.75 19.20
CA TYR A 88 -0.09 13.00 19.44
C TYR A 88 -0.52 13.55 20.79
N GLY A 89 0.29 13.34 21.83
CA GLY A 89 -0.16 13.54 23.20
C GLY A 89 -1.39 12.67 23.48
N ASP A 90 -2.47 13.29 23.91
CA ASP A 90 -3.74 12.61 24.24
C ASP A 90 -4.65 12.40 23.02
N GLN A 91 -4.29 12.93 21.85
CA GLN A 91 -5.10 12.81 20.64
C GLN A 91 -4.71 11.59 19.82
N VAL A 92 -5.61 10.59 19.77
CA VAL A 92 -5.46 9.42 18.92
C VAL A 92 -5.71 9.81 17.45
N ALA A 93 -4.68 9.62 16.62
CA ALA A 93 -4.72 9.89 15.19
C ALA A 93 -4.97 8.62 14.35
N LEU A 94 -4.51 7.46 14.84
CA LEU A 94 -4.79 6.15 14.25
C LEU A 94 -5.08 5.14 15.36
N TRP A 95 -6.09 4.30 15.17
CA TRP A 95 -6.52 3.31 16.14
C TRP A 95 -6.79 1.96 15.46
N ASN A 96 -6.09 0.93 15.92
CA ASN A 96 -6.25 -0.47 15.50
C ASN A 96 -6.18 -0.68 13.98
N ILE A 97 -5.21 -0.03 13.32
CA ILE A 97 -5.04 -0.15 11.87
C ILE A 97 -4.46 -1.52 11.54
N ASN A 98 -5.21 -2.30 10.76
CA ASN A 98 -4.84 -3.59 10.21
C ASN A 98 -4.99 -3.51 8.69
N LEU A 99 -3.86 -3.50 7.98
CA LEU A 99 -3.84 -3.25 6.54
C LEU A 99 -2.65 -3.98 5.92
N ASP A 100 -2.93 -4.80 4.92
CA ASP A 100 -1.92 -5.34 4.00
C ASP A 100 -2.04 -4.60 2.68
N ILE A 101 -0.92 -4.15 2.13
CA ILE A 101 -0.79 -3.55 0.79
C ILE A 101 0.09 -4.49 -0.02
N LEU A 102 -0.38 -4.87 -1.20
CA LEU A 102 0.31 -5.81 -2.06
C LEU A 102 1.37 -5.13 -2.93
N GLU A 103 2.40 -5.89 -3.26
CA GLU A 103 3.37 -5.50 -4.28
C GLU A 103 2.67 -5.29 -5.63
N GLY A 104 2.92 -4.13 -6.24
CA GLY A 104 2.35 -3.74 -7.52
C GLY A 104 0.87 -3.42 -7.47
N GLU A 105 0.32 -3.06 -6.30
CA GLU A 105 -1.07 -2.60 -6.11
C GLU A 105 -1.19 -1.08 -6.27
N TYR A 106 -2.27 -0.61 -6.90
CA TYR A 106 -2.73 0.79 -6.77
C TYR A 106 -3.83 0.89 -5.71
N LEU A 107 -3.46 1.38 -4.52
CA LEU A 107 -4.33 1.57 -3.37
C LEU A 107 -4.73 3.06 -3.21
N GLY A 108 -6.03 3.33 -3.26
CA GLY A 108 -6.60 4.62 -2.92
C GLY A 108 -6.92 4.73 -1.42
N ILE A 109 -6.67 5.88 -0.81
CA ILE A 109 -7.04 6.19 0.58
C ILE A 109 -7.83 7.49 0.62
N ILE A 110 -9.05 7.42 1.15
CA ILE A 110 -9.92 8.58 1.31
C ILE A 110 -10.41 8.72 2.75
N GLY A 111 -10.93 9.90 3.08
CA GLY A 111 -11.51 10.19 4.39
C GLY A 111 -11.50 11.68 4.70
N PRO A 112 -12.21 12.13 5.74
CA PRO A 112 -12.34 13.54 6.08
C PRO A 112 -11.01 14.15 6.55
N ASN A 113 -10.97 15.47 6.66
CA ASN A 113 -9.83 16.15 7.27
C ASN A 113 -9.65 15.70 8.72
N GLY A 114 -8.41 15.42 9.13
CA GLY A 114 -8.12 14.90 10.46
C GLY A 114 -8.35 13.39 10.65
N SER A 115 -8.70 12.65 9.58
CA SER A 115 -8.93 11.20 9.67
C SER A 115 -7.67 10.34 9.86
N GLY A 116 -6.47 10.92 9.83
CA GLY A 116 -5.22 10.20 10.04
C GLY A 116 -4.48 9.77 8.77
N LYS A 117 -4.92 10.14 7.56
CA LYS A 117 -4.29 9.77 6.28
C LYS A 117 -2.80 10.15 6.21
N THR A 118 -2.48 11.41 6.45
CA THR A 118 -1.09 11.88 6.53
C THR A 118 -0.31 11.23 7.69
N THR A 119 -0.99 10.88 8.79
CA THR A 119 -0.35 10.15 9.90
C THR A 119 0.03 8.73 9.47
N LEU A 120 -0.81 8.05 8.69
CA LEU A 120 -0.53 6.74 8.12
C LEU A 120 0.74 6.78 7.26
N PHE A 121 0.85 7.78 6.38
CA PHE A 121 2.06 7.99 5.59
C PHE A 121 3.29 8.29 6.44
N LYS A 122 3.17 9.14 7.47
CA LYS A 122 4.28 9.41 8.38
C LYS A 122 4.78 8.15 9.09
N VAL A 123 3.89 7.21 9.43
CA VAL A 123 4.29 5.91 10.00
C VAL A 123 5.04 5.07 8.97
N ILE A 124 4.49 4.94 7.75
CA ILE A 124 5.12 4.17 6.65
C ILE A 124 6.51 4.73 6.33
N LEU A 125 6.67 6.06 6.34
CA LEU A 125 7.94 6.74 6.09
C LEU A 125 8.91 6.68 7.28
N GLY A 126 8.50 6.11 8.42
CA GLY A 126 9.28 6.09 9.67
C GLY A 126 9.44 7.47 10.33
N LEU A 127 8.66 8.48 9.91
CA LEU A 127 8.69 9.84 10.45
C LEU A 127 7.87 9.99 11.74
N LYS A 128 7.02 9.00 12.06
CA LYS A 128 6.22 8.96 13.30
C LYS A 128 6.26 7.55 13.89
N ALA A 129 6.56 7.49 15.19
CA ALA A 129 6.53 6.26 15.96
C ALA A 129 5.08 5.83 16.22
N MET A 130 4.86 4.51 16.27
CA MET A 130 3.60 3.93 16.70
C MET A 130 3.61 3.77 18.23
N ASN A 131 2.46 3.95 18.86
CA ASN A 131 2.25 3.67 20.29
C ASN A 131 2.01 2.18 20.56
N ASN A 132 1.46 1.45 19.59
CA ASN A 132 1.22 0.01 19.65
C ASN A 132 1.20 -0.59 18.24
N GLY A 133 1.35 -1.92 18.17
CA GLY A 133 1.27 -2.69 16.93
C GLY A 133 2.62 -2.87 16.23
N SER A 134 2.56 -3.28 14.97
CA SER A 134 3.75 -3.53 14.14
C SER A 134 3.48 -3.16 12.69
N ILE A 135 4.54 -2.73 12.00
CA ILE A 135 4.54 -2.53 10.56
C ILE A 135 5.75 -3.26 9.97
N GLN A 136 5.54 -3.94 8.85
CA GLN A 136 6.58 -4.58 8.04
C GLN A 136 6.56 -3.95 6.65
N ILE A 137 7.73 -3.55 6.15
CA ILE A 137 7.90 -2.92 4.84
C ILE A 137 9.00 -3.66 4.11
N LEU A 138 8.73 -4.16 2.89
CA LEU A 138 9.71 -4.92 2.09
C LEU A 138 10.36 -6.05 2.91
N GLY A 139 9.54 -6.75 3.69
CA GLY A 139 9.97 -7.84 4.58
C GLY A 139 10.70 -7.38 5.87
N GLN A 140 10.99 -6.10 6.05
CA GLN A 140 11.68 -5.58 7.24
C GLN A 140 10.69 -5.01 8.24
N SER A 141 10.71 -5.53 9.48
CA SER A 141 9.86 -5.02 10.56
C SER A 141 10.39 -3.69 11.10
N LEU A 142 9.49 -2.73 11.31
CA LEU A 142 9.77 -1.50 12.05
C LEU A 142 9.30 -1.68 13.49
N HIS A 143 10.24 -1.71 14.42
CA HIS A 143 10.00 -1.73 15.85
C HIS A 143 10.80 -0.61 16.53
N GLY A 144 10.14 0.20 17.35
CA GLY A 144 10.79 1.22 18.19
C GLY A 144 10.53 2.68 17.82
N ASP A 145 11.26 3.58 18.48
CA ASP A 145 11.09 5.04 18.38
C ASP A 145 11.45 5.58 16.98
N ALA A 146 10.72 6.60 16.50
CA ALA A 146 10.84 7.15 15.15
C ALA A 146 12.29 7.47 14.72
N GLY A 147 13.11 7.98 15.65
CA GLY A 147 14.51 8.31 15.37
C GLY A 147 15.42 7.10 15.13
N ASN A 148 15.11 5.93 15.70
CA ASN A 148 15.86 4.69 15.48
C ASN A 148 15.32 3.89 14.29
N LEU A 149 14.02 4.00 13.97
CA LEU A 149 13.42 3.41 12.77
C LEU A 149 14.07 3.90 11.46
N LEU A 150 14.66 5.09 11.51
CA LEU A 150 15.29 5.73 10.37
C LEU A 150 16.76 5.32 10.15
N LYS A 151 17.44 4.69 11.10
CA LYS A 151 18.88 4.39 10.98
C LYS A 151 19.10 3.03 10.30
N GLY A 152 19.72 3.04 9.11
CA GLY A 152 20.17 1.81 8.42
C GLY A 152 19.09 1.03 7.66
N ALA A 153 17.86 1.52 7.64
CA ALA A 153 16.74 0.91 6.93
C ALA A 153 16.91 1.03 5.39
N SER A 154 17.21 -0.08 4.72
CA SER A 154 17.43 -0.11 3.26
C SER A 154 16.16 0.12 2.44
N TRP A 155 14.99 -0.17 3.01
CA TRP A 155 13.70 0.06 2.35
C TRP A 155 13.42 1.54 2.07
N LYS A 156 14.09 2.48 2.76
CA LYS A 156 13.89 3.91 2.54
C LYS A 156 14.20 4.32 1.12
N ASP A 157 15.24 3.74 0.54
CA ASP A 157 15.61 4.07 -0.83
C ASP A 157 14.61 3.48 -1.84
N LYS A 158 13.75 2.57 -1.40
CA LYS A 158 12.68 1.95 -2.17
C LYS A 158 11.31 2.61 -2.01
N ILE A 159 11.18 3.60 -1.13
CA ILE A 159 9.96 4.42 -1.02
C ILE A 159 10.26 5.82 -1.53
N ALA A 160 9.41 6.32 -2.42
CA ALA A 160 9.36 7.72 -2.80
C ALA A 160 8.07 8.37 -2.30
N TYR A 161 8.16 9.64 -1.88
CA TYR A 161 7.04 10.38 -1.32
C TYR A 161 6.87 11.72 -2.05
N VAL A 162 5.63 11.99 -2.47
CA VAL A 162 5.22 13.26 -3.06
C VAL A 162 4.23 13.93 -2.09
N PRO A 163 4.63 15.02 -1.43
CA PRO A 163 3.77 15.72 -0.48
C PRO A 163 2.68 16.53 -1.18
N GLN A 164 1.59 16.79 -0.44
CA GLN A 164 0.44 17.60 -0.88
C GLN A 164 0.81 19.00 -1.33
N ARG A 165 1.71 19.67 -0.60
CA ARG A 165 2.14 21.04 -0.91
C ARG A 165 3.63 21.09 -1.13
N PHE A 166 4.01 21.61 -2.28
CA PHE A 166 5.36 22.01 -2.59
C PHE A 166 5.32 23.42 -3.19
N THR A 167 5.37 24.43 -2.33
CA THR A 167 5.42 25.83 -2.77
C THR A 167 6.82 26.14 -3.26
N ILE A 168 6.93 26.42 -4.56
CA ILE A 168 8.16 26.87 -5.20
C ILE A 168 8.00 28.36 -5.44
N ASP A 169 8.94 29.14 -4.92
CA ASP A 169 9.04 30.56 -5.27
C ASP A 169 9.24 30.69 -6.79
N ARG A 170 8.50 31.60 -7.43
CA ARG A 170 8.67 31.89 -8.86
C ARG A 170 10.10 32.30 -9.20
N ASN A 171 10.79 32.93 -8.24
CA ASN A 171 12.18 33.36 -8.39
C ASN A 171 13.20 32.27 -8.03
N PHE A 172 12.75 31.05 -7.73
CA PHE A 172 13.64 29.95 -7.41
C PHE A 172 14.49 29.59 -8.65
N PRO A 173 15.83 29.65 -8.55
CA PRO A 173 16.70 29.59 -9.73
C PRO A 173 16.86 28.18 -10.32
N ALA A 174 16.34 27.14 -9.65
CA ALA A 174 16.50 25.77 -10.12
C ALA A 174 15.68 25.49 -11.38
N ARG A 175 16.28 24.74 -12.30
CA ARG A 175 15.59 24.22 -13.48
C ARG A 175 14.83 22.95 -13.14
N VAL A 176 13.87 22.59 -13.98
CA VAL A 176 13.17 21.29 -13.91
C VAL A 176 14.14 20.12 -13.81
N TRP A 177 15.18 20.12 -14.64
CA TRP A 177 16.26 19.14 -14.60
C TRP A 177 16.91 19.03 -13.22
N ASP A 178 17.22 20.16 -12.58
CA ASP A 178 17.90 20.19 -11.29
C ASP A 178 17.04 19.55 -10.20
N ILE A 179 15.72 19.75 -10.25
CA ILE A 179 14.76 19.19 -9.30
C ILE A 179 14.67 17.68 -9.45
N VAL A 180 14.53 17.17 -10.68
CA VAL A 180 14.42 15.72 -10.91
C VAL A 180 15.75 15.03 -10.59
N ARG A 181 16.88 15.67 -10.93
CA ARG A 181 18.22 15.20 -10.58
C ARG A 181 18.40 14.95 -9.08
N MET A 182 17.75 15.74 -8.21
CA MET A 182 17.83 15.51 -6.76
C MET A 182 17.28 14.14 -6.34
N GLY A 183 16.40 13.52 -7.13
CA GLY A 183 15.91 12.15 -6.89
C GLY A 183 16.99 11.07 -7.01
N ARG A 184 18.12 11.37 -7.67
CA ARG A 184 19.29 10.48 -7.79
C ARG A 184 20.30 10.63 -6.65
N ALA A 185 20.12 11.60 -5.76
CA ALA A 185 21.01 11.75 -4.62
C ALA A 185 20.71 10.63 -3.60
N PRO A 186 21.64 9.70 -3.33
CA PRO A 186 21.40 8.65 -2.34
C PRO A 186 21.25 9.26 -0.96
N SER A 187 20.28 8.77 -0.18
CA SER A 187 19.94 9.26 1.15
C SER A 187 21.11 9.22 2.16
N HIS A 188 22.17 8.47 1.85
CA HIS A 188 23.27 8.14 2.76
C HIS A 188 24.69 8.27 2.15
N LYS A 189 24.84 8.69 0.87
CA LYS A 189 26.17 8.86 0.24
C LYS A 189 26.33 10.27 -0.33
N VAL A 190 26.72 11.20 0.53
CA VAL A 190 26.99 12.61 0.20
C VAL A 190 28.04 12.78 -0.93
N PHE A 191 28.83 11.74 -1.22
CA PHE A 191 29.92 11.76 -2.20
C PHE A 191 29.74 10.83 -3.42
N SER A 192 28.53 10.30 -3.69
CA SER A 192 28.32 9.53 -4.93
C SER A 192 28.47 10.41 -6.16
N ARG A 193 29.32 10.00 -7.10
CA ARG A 193 29.54 10.73 -8.35
C ARG A 193 28.32 10.59 -9.25
N PHE A 194 27.76 11.71 -9.69
CA PHE A 194 26.66 11.71 -10.66
C PHE A 194 27.14 11.10 -11.99
N THR A 195 26.52 10.02 -12.41
CA THR A 195 26.96 9.22 -13.57
C THR A 195 26.20 9.59 -14.84
N ARG A 196 26.66 9.04 -15.97
CA ARG A 196 25.91 9.10 -17.23
C ARG A 196 24.57 8.36 -17.13
N GLU A 197 24.54 7.24 -16.43
CA GLU A 197 23.33 6.47 -16.18
C GLU A 197 22.30 7.29 -15.37
N ASP A 198 22.74 8.03 -14.35
CA ASP A 198 21.87 8.94 -13.61
C ASP A 198 21.29 10.03 -14.51
N LYS A 199 22.09 10.57 -15.43
CA LYS A 199 21.62 11.55 -16.41
C LYS A 199 20.54 10.95 -17.31
N GLU A 200 20.77 9.75 -17.83
CA GLU A 200 19.81 9.05 -18.68
C GLU A 200 18.52 8.73 -17.90
N GLN A 201 18.61 8.33 -16.64
CA GLN A 201 17.45 8.07 -15.78
C GLN A 201 16.62 9.33 -15.53
N VAL A 202 17.26 10.47 -15.24
CA VAL A 202 16.54 11.75 -15.05
C VAL A 202 15.80 12.16 -16.32
N MET A 203 16.42 12.00 -17.50
CA MET A 203 15.73 12.29 -18.77
C MET A 203 14.57 11.34 -19.03
N ARG A 204 14.74 10.04 -18.77
CA ARG A 204 13.64 9.05 -18.86
C ARG A 204 12.48 9.43 -17.96
N CYS A 205 12.73 9.79 -16.71
CA CYS A 205 11.67 10.20 -15.78
C CYS A 205 10.94 11.47 -16.24
N LEU A 206 11.65 12.42 -16.86
CA LEU A 206 11.03 13.61 -17.45
C LEU A 206 10.15 13.26 -18.66
N GLU A 207 10.61 12.38 -19.54
CA GLU A 207 9.85 11.90 -20.70
C GLU A 207 8.57 11.16 -20.27
N VAL A 208 8.69 10.28 -19.27
CA VAL A 208 7.57 9.51 -18.73
C VAL A 208 6.42 10.40 -18.24
N VAL A 209 6.75 11.56 -17.66
CA VAL A 209 5.74 12.53 -17.20
C VAL A 209 5.41 13.62 -18.24
N GLY A 210 6.02 13.58 -19.43
CA GLY A 210 5.84 14.55 -20.51
C GLY A 210 6.41 15.94 -20.21
N MET A 211 7.57 16.01 -19.55
CA MET A 211 8.24 17.25 -19.12
C MET A 211 9.66 17.43 -19.68
N GLU A 212 10.10 16.59 -20.62
CA GLU A 212 11.42 16.60 -21.24
C GLU A 212 11.76 17.94 -21.91
N ASN A 213 10.79 18.53 -22.61
CA ASN A 213 10.93 19.84 -23.27
C ASN A 213 11.03 21.01 -22.29
N PHE A 214 10.69 20.79 -21.02
CA PHE A 214 10.78 21.79 -19.95
C PHE A 214 12.03 21.64 -19.10
N SER A 215 12.90 20.66 -19.39
CA SER A 215 14.10 20.33 -18.60
C SER A 215 14.96 21.56 -18.23
N ASN A 216 15.15 22.49 -19.16
CA ASN A 216 15.95 23.70 -18.94
C ASN A 216 15.17 24.90 -18.39
N ARG A 217 13.83 24.81 -18.26
CA ARG A 217 12.98 25.89 -17.78
C ARG A 217 13.09 25.99 -16.25
N PRO A 218 13.07 27.21 -15.68
CA PRO A 218 12.92 27.39 -14.23
C PRO A 218 11.62 26.75 -13.74
N ILE A 219 11.68 25.98 -12.64
CA ILE A 219 10.51 25.27 -12.12
C ILE A 219 9.42 26.24 -11.60
N GLY A 220 9.82 27.43 -11.13
CA GLY A 220 8.90 28.49 -10.71
C GLY A 220 8.04 29.06 -11.84
N HIS A 221 8.40 28.82 -13.10
CA HIS A 221 7.66 29.31 -14.28
C HIS A 221 6.65 28.29 -14.84
N LEU A 222 6.49 27.14 -14.19
CA LEU A 222 5.56 26.09 -14.60
C LEU A 222 4.17 26.30 -13.99
N SER A 223 3.14 25.72 -14.61
CA SER A 223 1.81 25.60 -14.00
C SER A 223 1.84 24.63 -12.81
N GLY A 224 0.84 24.68 -11.93
CA GLY A 224 0.76 23.76 -10.79
C GLY A 224 0.78 22.28 -11.19
N GLY A 225 0.04 21.92 -12.25
CA GLY A 225 0.05 20.54 -12.78
C GLY A 225 1.40 20.12 -13.35
N GLN A 226 2.10 21.04 -14.03
CA GLN A 226 3.46 20.80 -14.52
C GLN A 226 4.45 20.64 -13.37
N GLN A 227 4.36 21.46 -12.32
CA GLN A 227 5.18 21.31 -11.11
C GLN A 227 4.94 19.94 -10.46
N GLN A 228 3.68 19.50 -10.38
CA GLN A 228 3.33 18.20 -9.81
C GLN A 228 3.94 17.04 -10.62
N LYS A 229 3.87 17.09 -11.95
CA LYS A 229 4.54 16.13 -12.84
C LYS A 229 6.05 16.08 -12.60
N VAL A 230 6.69 17.23 -12.37
CA VAL A 230 8.13 17.29 -12.05
C VAL A 230 8.44 16.66 -10.68
N LEU A 231 7.56 16.81 -9.69
CA LEU A 231 7.72 16.13 -8.39
C LEU A 231 7.56 14.62 -8.50
N ILE A 232 6.63 14.14 -9.31
CA ILE A 232 6.49 12.71 -9.62
C ILE A 232 7.75 12.22 -10.34
N ALA A 233 8.24 12.93 -11.35
CA ALA A 233 9.49 12.56 -12.03
C ALA A 233 10.67 12.49 -11.05
N LYS A 234 10.79 13.46 -10.13
CA LYS A 234 11.80 13.43 -9.06
C LYS A 234 11.65 12.19 -8.17
N ALA A 235 10.43 11.82 -7.80
CA ALA A 235 10.16 10.63 -7.01
C ALA A 235 10.53 9.34 -7.77
N LEU A 236 10.15 9.24 -9.05
CA LEU A 236 10.47 8.11 -9.94
C LEU A 236 11.96 8.00 -10.25
N ALA A 237 12.69 9.12 -10.29
CA ALA A 237 14.13 9.11 -10.50
C ALA A 237 14.85 8.29 -9.43
N LYS A 238 14.26 8.07 -8.26
CA LYS A 238 14.81 7.21 -7.20
C LYS A 238 14.72 5.70 -7.49
N GLU A 239 13.96 5.30 -8.52
CA GLU A 239 13.62 3.90 -8.80
C GLU A 239 12.96 3.20 -7.60
N PRO A 240 11.86 3.77 -7.07
CA PRO A 240 11.18 3.21 -5.91
C PRO A 240 10.38 1.95 -6.27
N ASP A 241 10.17 1.09 -5.29
CA ASP A 241 9.21 -0.02 -5.37
C ASP A 241 7.81 0.45 -4.91
N ILE A 242 7.76 1.53 -4.10
CA ILE A 242 6.54 2.12 -3.53
C ILE A 242 6.53 3.64 -3.75
N LEU A 243 5.45 4.15 -4.34
CA LEU A 243 5.18 5.57 -4.51
C LEU A 243 4.02 6.01 -3.61
N LEU A 244 4.31 6.89 -2.65
CA LEU A 244 3.32 7.51 -1.77
C LEU A 244 2.96 8.90 -2.29
N LEU A 245 1.68 9.15 -2.57
CA LEU A 245 1.17 10.43 -3.07
C LEU A 245 0.15 11.00 -2.08
N ASP A 246 0.46 12.13 -1.48
CA ASP A 246 -0.42 12.76 -0.49
C ASP A 246 -1.19 13.88 -1.18
N GLU A 247 -2.44 13.64 -1.57
CA GLU A 247 -3.33 14.59 -2.24
C GLU A 247 -2.70 15.28 -3.46
N PRO A 248 -2.22 14.52 -4.46
CA PRO A 248 -1.46 15.06 -5.59
C PRO A 248 -2.29 15.98 -6.51
N THR A 249 -3.62 15.94 -6.40
CA THR A 249 -4.54 16.73 -7.22
C THR A 249 -5.19 17.92 -6.50
N SER A 250 -4.90 18.13 -5.21
CA SER A 250 -5.61 19.10 -4.35
C SER A 250 -5.60 20.56 -4.83
N ALA A 251 -4.57 20.97 -5.57
CA ALA A 251 -4.43 22.35 -6.07
C ALA A 251 -4.64 22.47 -7.59
N LEU A 252 -5.20 21.44 -8.22
CA LEU A 252 -5.38 21.35 -9.67
C LEU A 252 -6.86 21.48 -10.03
N ASP A 253 -7.16 22.08 -11.18
CA ASP A 253 -8.50 21.97 -11.75
C ASP A 253 -8.81 20.51 -12.11
N PHE A 254 -10.09 20.19 -12.25
CA PHE A 254 -10.55 18.82 -12.45
C PHE A 254 -9.94 18.15 -13.70
N LYS A 255 -9.72 18.91 -14.79
CA LYS A 255 -9.18 18.32 -16.02
C LYS A 255 -7.71 17.98 -15.86
N ILE A 256 -6.92 18.90 -15.29
CA ILE A 256 -5.50 18.65 -15.00
C ILE A 256 -5.35 17.53 -13.96
N ALA A 257 -6.22 17.47 -12.95
CA ALA A 257 -6.26 16.38 -11.98
C ALA A 257 -6.46 15.02 -12.67
N GLN A 258 -7.44 14.90 -13.56
CA GLN A 258 -7.65 13.65 -14.31
C GLN A 258 -6.47 13.28 -15.19
N ASP A 259 -5.89 14.24 -15.91
CA ASP A 259 -4.71 13.97 -16.74
C ASP A 259 -3.51 13.48 -15.89
N LEU A 260 -3.42 13.88 -14.62
CA LEU A 260 -2.42 13.41 -13.67
C LEU A 260 -2.71 11.98 -13.18
N ILE A 261 -3.96 11.68 -12.83
CA ILE A 261 -4.36 10.34 -12.38
C ILE A 261 -4.23 9.33 -13.52
N ASP A 262 -4.62 9.67 -14.74
CA ASP A 262 -4.42 8.81 -15.92
C ASP A 262 -2.92 8.53 -16.18
N LEU A 263 -2.06 9.52 -15.90
CA LEU A 263 -0.61 9.33 -15.96
C LEU A 263 -0.14 8.31 -14.89
N LEU A 264 -0.65 8.40 -13.66
CA LEU A 264 -0.32 7.47 -12.59
C LEU A 264 -0.83 6.05 -12.88
N GLY A 265 -2.04 5.90 -13.44
CA GLY A 265 -2.58 4.63 -13.88
C GLY A 265 -1.68 3.96 -14.93
N ARG A 266 -1.29 4.70 -15.99
CA ARG A 266 -0.34 4.20 -17.00
C ARG A 266 1.02 3.81 -16.41
N LEU A 267 1.53 4.59 -15.47
CA LEU A 267 2.79 4.32 -14.76
C LEU A 267 2.70 3.00 -13.99
N HIS A 268 1.64 2.83 -13.21
CA HIS A 268 1.38 1.61 -12.44
C HIS A 268 1.26 0.39 -13.36
N GLU A 269 0.47 0.47 -14.43
CA GLU A 269 0.24 -0.65 -15.35
C GLU A 269 1.54 -1.13 -16.01
N LYS A 270 2.37 -0.18 -16.46
CA LYS A 270 3.59 -0.43 -17.22
C LYS A 270 4.77 -0.87 -16.35
N GLU A 271 4.98 -0.19 -15.23
CA GLU A 271 6.18 -0.39 -14.38
C GLU A 271 5.90 -1.35 -13.21
N LYS A 272 4.66 -1.79 -13.00
CA LYS A 272 4.23 -2.57 -11.82
C LYS A 272 4.60 -1.91 -10.49
N LEU A 273 4.58 -0.57 -10.50
CA LEU A 273 4.88 0.24 -9.33
C LEU A 273 3.71 0.13 -8.32
N THR A 274 4.04 -0.09 -7.05
CA THR A 274 3.05 0.01 -5.97
C THR A 274 2.74 1.47 -5.74
N ILE A 275 1.48 1.88 -5.92
CA ILE A 275 1.04 3.26 -5.71
C ILE A 275 0.07 3.29 -4.53
N ILE A 276 0.35 4.18 -3.56
CA ILE A 276 -0.59 4.47 -2.48
C ILE A 276 -0.90 5.96 -2.56
N GLU A 277 -2.15 6.28 -2.89
CA GLU A 277 -2.59 7.65 -3.09
C GLU A 277 -3.64 8.04 -2.05
N ILE A 278 -3.37 9.13 -1.34
CA ILE A 278 -4.39 9.83 -0.57
C ILE A 278 -5.11 10.80 -1.51
N ASN A 279 -6.43 10.70 -1.60
CA ASN A 279 -7.25 11.65 -2.33
C ASN A 279 -8.51 12.03 -1.53
N HIS A 280 -9.14 13.13 -1.88
CA HIS A 280 -10.42 13.55 -1.33
C HIS A 280 -11.59 13.29 -2.29
N ASN A 281 -11.30 12.95 -3.54
CA ASN A 281 -12.29 12.73 -4.58
C ASN A 281 -12.24 11.30 -5.10
N LEU A 282 -13.21 10.48 -4.65
CA LEU A 282 -13.35 9.09 -5.07
C LEU A 282 -13.47 8.95 -6.60
N ARG A 283 -14.10 9.91 -7.28
CA ARG A 283 -14.29 9.85 -8.73
C ARG A 283 -12.97 9.79 -9.49
N LEU A 284 -11.91 10.42 -8.96
CA LEU A 284 -10.59 10.37 -9.57
C LEU A 284 -9.94 8.97 -9.41
N LEU A 285 -10.26 8.26 -8.32
CA LEU A 285 -9.63 6.98 -7.98
C LEU A 285 -10.32 5.75 -8.61
N ARG A 286 -11.62 5.82 -8.91
CA ARG A 286 -12.42 4.66 -9.35
C ARG A 286 -11.89 3.91 -10.56
N ASP A 287 -11.32 4.64 -11.52
CA ASP A 287 -10.87 4.08 -12.79
C ASP A 287 -9.42 3.58 -12.75
N ASN A 288 -8.66 3.94 -11.70
CA ASN A 288 -7.21 3.70 -11.65
C ASN A 288 -6.75 2.89 -10.42
N CYS A 289 -7.52 2.88 -9.33
CA CYS A 289 -7.21 2.10 -8.14
C CYS A 289 -7.85 0.71 -8.18
N GLU A 290 -7.12 -0.30 -7.74
CA GLU A 290 -7.62 -1.66 -7.57
C GLU A 290 -8.42 -1.82 -6.27
N ARG A 291 -8.03 -1.06 -5.24
CA ARG A 291 -8.65 -1.12 -3.92
C ARG A 291 -8.69 0.26 -3.28
N LEU A 292 -9.71 0.47 -2.45
CA LEU A 292 -9.95 1.71 -1.75
C LEU A 292 -10.03 1.45 -0.25
N VAL A 293 -9.37 2.31 0.54
CA VAL A 293 -9.47 2.37 2.00
C VAL A 293 -10.19 3.64 2.39
N ILE A 294 -11.26 3.50 3.18
CA ILE A 294 -11.93 4.64 3.82
C ILE A 294 -11.44 4.73 5.26
N LEU A 295 -10.75 5.82 5.58
CA LEU A 295 -10.08 6.04 6.86
C LEU A 295 -10.78 7.15 7.66
N ASN A 296 -11.09 6.88 8.93
CA ASN A 296 -11.55 7.84 9.93
C ASN A 296 -10.97 7.53 11.33
N LYS A 297 -9.66 7.69 11.50
CA LYS A 297 -8.85 7.21 12.63
C LYS A 297 -8.78 5.68 12.72
N THR A 298 -9.86 4.98 12.38
CA THR A 298 -9.90 3.55 12.09
C THR A 298 -10.13 3.31 10.60
N ILE A 299 -9.91 2.09 10.15
CA ILE A 299 -10.33 1.66 8.82
C ILE A 299 -11.82 1.37 8.89
N GLU A 300 -12.61 2.21 8.24
CA GLU A 300 -14.06 2.10 8.23
C GLU A 300 -14.55 1.12 7.17
N TRP A 301 -13.79 1.00 6.07
CA TRP A 301 -14.10 0.09 4.97
C TRP A 301 -12.88 -0.11 4.05
N ILE A 302 -12.80 -1.30 3.43
CA ILE A 302 -11.82 -1.66 2.40
C ILE A 302 -12.51 -2.50 1.33
N GLY A 303 -12.33 -2.18 0.06
CA GLY A 303 -12.87 -2.97 -1.04
C GLY A 303 -12.63 -2.35 -2.41
N ASP A 304 -13.34 -2.85 -3.41
CA ASP A 304 -13.34 -2.34 -4.77
C ASP A 304 -13.94 -0.92 -4.81
N PRO A 305 -13.24 0.12 -5.32
CA PRO A 305 -13.77 1.48 -5.37
C PRO A 305 -15.10 1.63 -6.14
N ASN A 306 -15.48 0.64 -6.96
CA ASN A 306 -16.74 0.61 -7.69
C ASN A 306 -17.88 -0.11 -6.96
N ASP A 307 -17.64 -0.71 -5.79
CA ASP A 307 -18.70 -1.25 -4.93
C ASP A 307 -19.61 -0.11 -4.44
N PRO A 308 -20.94 -0.17 -4.63
CA PRO A 308 -21.88 0.82 -4.11
C PRO A 308 -21.75 1.08 -2.60
N LYS A 309 -21.28 0.09 -1.82
CA LYS A 309 -21.00 0.26 -0.38
C LYS A 309 -19.93 1.30 -0.09
N ALA A 310 -19.02 1.56 -1.02
CA ALA A 310 -18.03 2.62 -0.88
C ALA A 310 -18.72 3.99 -0.78
N ASP A 311 -19.70 4.27 -1.65
CA ASP A 311 -20.46 5.52 -1.62
C ASP A 311 -21.31 5.64 -0.35
N GLU A 312 -21.99 4.55 0.04
CA GLU A 312 -22.77 4.50 1.28
C GLU A 312 -21.90 4.88 2.49
N LYS A 313 -20.69 4.28 2.58
CA LYS A 313 -19.80 4.52 3.71
C LYS A 313 -19.19 5.92 3.70
N ILE A 314 -18.86 6.46 2.53
CA ILE A 314 -18.43 7.86 2.40
C ILE A 314 -19.55 8.78 2.88
N ASN A 315 -20.79 8.54 2.44
CA ASN A 315 -21.90 9.39 2.82
C ASN A 315 -22.13 9.38 4.34
N GLU A 316 -22.03 8.19 4.97
CA GLU A 316 -22.07 8.03 6.43
C GLU A 316 -21.01 8.90 7.13
N ILE A 317 -19.76 8.85 6.68
CA ILE A 317 -18.63 9.49 7.37
C ILE A 317 -18.56 11.00 7.13
N PHE A 318 -18.95 11.46 5.94
CA PHE A 318 -18.80 12.87 5.54
C PHE A 318 -20.02 13.73 5.83
N PHE A 319 -21.24 13.16 5.88
CA PHE A 319 -22.48 13.94 6.02
C PHE A 319 -23.25 13.72 7.33
N HIS A 320 -22.86 12.76 8.17
CA HIS A 320 -23.48 12.52 9.48
C HIS A 320 -22.61 12.95 10.68
N GLN A 321 -21.72 13.93 10.51
CA GLN A 321 -20.93 14.53 11.61
C GLN A 321 -21.65 15.68 12.30
#